data_AF-A0A6V7JSM0-F1
#
_entry.id   AF-A0A6V7JSM0-F1
#
_cell.length_a   1.000
_cell.length_b   1.000
_cell.length_c   1.000
_cell.angle_alpha   90.00
_cell.angle_beta   90.00
_cell.angle_gamma   90.00
#
_symmetry.space_group_name_H-M   'P 1'
#
loop_
_entity.id
_entity.type
_entity.pdbx_description
1 polymer ?
#
loop_
_entity_poly.entity_id
_entity_poly.type
_entity_poly.pdbx_seq_one_letter_code
_entity_poly.pdbx_strand_id
1 'polypeptide(L)' 'PELGWEIDLDDMASQIDENTAAIIINNPSNPCGSVFSRNHLLDILDIAARYHVPIIADEIYEHM' A
#
# COMPACT_ATOMS: atom_id res chain seq x y z
N PRO A 1 -11.55 7.91 1.45
CA PRO A 1 -11.97 8.30 2.82
C PRO A 1 -13.04 7.38 3.44
N GLU A 2 -14.07 7.01 2.67
CA GLU A 2 -15.24 6.25 3.18
C GLU A 2 -14.87 4.86 3.74
N LEU A 3 -13.78 4.26 3.27
CA LEU A 3 -13.20 3.00 3.76
C LEU A 3 -11.95 3.21 4.63
N GLY A 4 -11.92 4.25 5.46
CA GLY A 4 -10.78 4.51 6.35
C GLY A 4 -9.46 4.81 5.62
N TRP A 5 -9.55 5.29 4.38
CA TRP A 5 -8.41 5.54 3.48
C TRP A 5 -7.63 4.29 3.05
N GLU A 6 -8.25 3.11 3.08
CA GLU A 6 -7.70 1.94 2.39
C GLU A 6 -7.43 2.23 0.90
N ILE A 7 -6.37 1.62 0.39
CA ILE A 7 -5.99 1.68 -1.02
C ILE A 7 -7.04 0.93 -1.84
N ASP A 8 -7.51 1.52 -2.94
CA ASP A 8 -8.27 0.78 -3.94
C ASP A 8 -7.33 -0.18 -4.68
N LEU A 9 -7.48 -1.47 -4.42
CA LEU A 9 -6.57 -2.51 -4.92
C LEU A 9 -6.69 -2.72 -6.43
N ASP A 10 -7.88 -2.52 -6.99
CA ASP A 10 -8.11 -2.65 -8.43
C ASP A 10 -7.47 -1.46 -9.16
N ASP A 11 -7.64 -0.25 -8.63
CA ASP A 11 -6.97 0.97 -9.12
C ASP A 11 -5.44 0.84 -9.03
N MET A 12 -4.92 0.38 -7.89
CA MET A 12 -3.48 0.16 -7.70
C MET A 12 -2.92 -0.85 -8.71
N ALA A 13 -3.58 -2.00 -8.90
CA ALA A 13 -3.13 -3.01 -9.84
C ALA A 13 -3.16 -2.51 -11.29
N SER A 14 -4.13 -1.67 -11.65
CA SER A 14 -4.27 -1.11 -13.00
C SER A 14 -3.17 -0.10 -13.38
N GLN A 15 -2.48 0.48 -12.39
CA GLN A 15 -1.44 1.49 -12.59
C GLN A 15 -0.03 0.89 -12.74
N ILE A 16 0.14 -0.41 -12.48
CA ILE A 16 1.45 -1.08 -12.57
C ILE A 16 1.76 -1.47 -14.02
N ASP A 17 2.92 -1.04 -14.51
CA ASP A 17 3.43 -1.29 -15.86
C ASP A 17 4.91 -1.72 -15.85
N GLU A 18 5.51 -1.91 -17.03
CA GLU A 18 6.91 -2.31 -17.17
C GLU A 18 7.94 -1.27 -16.68
N ASN A 19 7.51 -0.02 -16.46
CA ASN A 19 8.36 1.07 -15.99
C ASN A 19 8.20 1.32 -14.48
N THR A 20 7.27 0.62 -13.83
CA THR A 20 6.99 0.78 -12.41
C THR A 20 8.15 0.25 -11.56
N ALA A 21 8.87 1.17 -10.93
CA ALA A 21 10.09 0.85 -10.19
C ALA A 21 9.85 0.37 -8.75
N ALA A 22 8.81 0.86 -8.08
CA ALA A 22 8.48 0.53 -6.69
C ALA A 22 7.06 0.97 -6.32
N ILE A 23 6.53 0.39 -5.24
CA ILE A 23 5.33 0.84 -4.54
C ILE A 23 5.74 1.44 -3.20
N ILE A 24 5.23 2.62 -2.85
CA ILE A 24 5.44 3.23 -1.52
C ILE A 24 4.19 3.01 -0.68
N ILE A 25 4.36 2.42 0.49
CA ILE A 25 3.30 2.26 1.49
C ILE A 25 3.69 3.06 2.72
N ASN A 26 2.88 4.06 3.08
CA ASN A 26 3.05 4.83 4.30
C ASN A 26 1.98 4.43 5.31
N ASN A 27 2.39 3.71 6.37
CA ASN A 27 1.48 3.10 7.34
C ASN A 27 2.14 3.00 8.72
N PRO A 28 1.64 3.68 9.79
CA PRO A 28 0.49 4.58 9.79
C PRO A 28 0.64 5.79 8.86
N SER A 29 -0.45 6.20 8.23
CA SER A 29 -0.44 7.18 7.13
C SER A 29 -0.37 8.63 7.63
N ASN A 30 0.46 9.44 6.99
CA ASN A 30 0.40 10.90 6.99
C ASN A 30 -0.06 11.37 5.60
N PRO A 31 -1.11 12.21 5.47
CA PRO A 31 -1.84 12.93 6.52
C PRO A 31 -3.10 12.23 7.04
N CYS A 32 -3.41 11.03 6.56
CA CYS A 32 -4.73 10.43 6.77
C CYS A 32 -4.94 9.85 8.18
N GLY A 33 -3.86 9.56 8.92
CA GLY A 33 -3.91 8.87 10.21
C GLY A 33 -4.44 7.44 10.13
N SER A 34 -4.58 6.88 8.92
CA SER A 34 -5.09 5.53 8.71
C SER A 34 -4.05 4.49 9.08
N VAL A 35 -4.55 3.35 9.56
CA VAL A 35 -3.75 2.16 9.86
C VAL A 35 -4.39 1.00 9.12
N PHE A 36 -3.68 0.44 8.15
CA PHE A 36 -4.20 -0.66 7.35
C PHE A 36 -4.35 -1.94 8.17
N SER A 37 -5.43 -2.66 7.90
CA SER A 37 -5.64 -3.98 8.50
C SER A 37 -4.61 -4.97 7.95
N ARG A 38 -4.33 -6.03 8.73
CA ARG A 38 -3.41 -7.10 8.30
C ARG A 38 -3.85 -7.73 6.97
N ASN A 39 -5.15 -7.92 6.77
CA ASN A 39 -5.67 -8.51 5.54
C ASN A 39 -5.43 -7.57 4.36
N HIS A 40 -5.72 -6.28 4.52
CA HIS A 40 -5.44 -5.28 3.47
C HIS A 40 -3.97 -5.23 3.08
N LEU A 41 -3.06 -5.29 4.07
CA LEU A 41 -1.61 -5.37 3.81
C LEU A 41 -1.22 -6.65 3.05
N LEU A 42 -1.85 -7.79 3.36
CA LEU A 42 -1.61 -9.04 2.63
C LEU A 42 -2.10 -8.96 1.18
N ASP A 43 -3.22 -8.31 0.93
CA ASP A 43 -3.74 -8.12 -0.43
C ASP A 43 -2.82 -7.20 -1.26
N ILE A 44 -2.28 -6.13 -0.64
CA ILE A 44 -1.24 -5.30 -1.26
C ILE A 44 0.01 -6.12 -1.61
N LEU A 45 0.45 -6.98 -0.67
CA LEU A 45 1.61 -7.86 -0.87
C LEU A 45 1.40 -8.87 -2.00
N ASP A 46 0.19 -9.43 -2.15
CA ASP A 46 -0.12 -10.35 -3.26
C ASP A 46 0.02 -9.66 -4.62
N ILE A 47 -0.47 -8.43 -4.74
CA ILE A 47 -0.35 -7.64 -5.97
C ILE A 47 1.14 -7.34 -6.25
N ALA A 48 1.87 -6.80 -5.27
CA ALA A 48 3.29 -6.48 -5.46
C ALA A 48 4.11 -7.72 -5.86
N ALA A 49 3.82 -8.88 -5.25
CA ALA A 49 4.48 -10.15 -5.58
C ALA A 49 4.15 -10.63 -7.00
N ARG A 50 2.88 -10.52 -7.44
CA ARG A 50 2.44 -10.90 -8.79
C ARG A 50 3.19 -10.12 -9.88
N TYR A 51 3.37 -8.82 -9.67
CA TYR A 51 4.06 -7.93 -10.61
C TYR A 51 5.57 -7.84 -10.38
N HIS A 52 6.11 -8.50 -9.34
CA HIS A 52 7.52 -8.46 -8.95
C HIS A 52 8.03 -7.02 -8.70
N VAL A 53 7.17 -6.15 -8.16
CA VAL A 53 7.51 -4.75 -7.84
C VAL A 53 7.90 -4.64 -6.36
N PRO A 54 9.07 -4.06 -6.03
CA PRO A 54 9.49 -3.91 -4.64
C PRO A 54 8.61 -2.89 -3.90
N ILE A 55 8.45 -3.09 -2.58
CA ILE A 55 7.76 -2.16 -1.69
C ILE A 55 8.78 -1.40 -0.86
N ILE A 56 8.58 -0.09 -0.75
CA ILE A 56 9.23 0.79 0.23
C ILE A 56 8.18 1.08 1.30
N ALA A 57 8.39 0.53 2.50
CA ALA A 57 7.51 0.74 3.64
C ALA A 57 8.01 1.92 4.48
N ASP A 58 7.21 2.97 4.61
CA ASP A 58 7.42 4.07 5.54
C ASP A 58 6.55 3.85 6.79
N GLU A 59 7.20 3.40 7.86
CA GLU A 59 6.59 3.02 9.14
C GLU A 59 7.03 3.96 10.27
N ILE A 60 7.41 5.21 9.97
CA ILE A 60 7.94 6.15 10.98
C ILE A 60 7.00 6.39 12.18
N TYR A 61 5.70 6.12 12.00
CA TYR A 61 4.66 6.26 13.01
C TYR A 61 4.26 4.94 13.71
N GLU A 62 4.98 3.82 13.51
CA GLU A 62 4.63 2.49 14.07
C GLU A 62 4.30 2.49 15.57
N HIS A 63 4.94 3.36 16.35
CA HIS A 63 4.80 3.43 17.81
C HIS A 63 3.87 4.57 18.30
N MET A 64 3.13 5.22 17.41
CA MET A 64 2.18 6.28 17.75
C MET A 64 0.74 5.79 17.87
#